data_AF-A0A922TML3-F1
#
_entry.id   AF-A0A922TML3-F1
#
_cell.length_a   1.000
_cell.length_b   1.000
_cell.length_c   1.000
_cell.angle_alpha   90.00
_cell.angle_beta   90.00
_cell.angle_gamma   90.00
#
_symmetry.space_group_name_H-M   'P 1'
#
loop_
_entity.id
_entity.type
_entity.pdbx_description
1 polymer ?
#
loop_
_entity_poly.entity_id
_entity_poly.type
_entity_poly.pdbx_seq_one_letter_code
_entity_poly.pdbx_strand_id
1 'polypeptide(L)'
;MANDVEPGLEHRMATRKNWQEVMQGALINVPVAPYLPSGGPLPPIATAKVDDVVAITADEMPTDLQRTRSQFIMAEIWQKQSSQVNYNYLRHDYVPASQEQIKADVDHWCNGTDTRAVSLVTKARIATQKKKFQKELGKRVD
;
A
#
# COMPACT_ATOMS: atom_id res chain seq x y z
N MET A 1 -16.73 -10.39 1.97
CA MET A 1 -16.73 -9.81 0.62
C MET A 1 -15.33 -9.25 0.38
N ALA A 2 -14.65 -9.71 -0.67
CA ALA A 2 -13.37 -9.13 -1.09
C ALA A 2 -13.67 -7.76 -1.72
N ASN A 3 -13.08 -6.70 -1.17
CA ASN A 3 -13.24 -5.35 -1.70
C ASN A 3 -12.32 -5.20 -2.91
N ASP A 4 -12.74 -5.69 -4.08
CA ASP A 4 -12.11 -5.24 -5.32
C ASP A 4 -12.43 -3.76 -5.51
N VAL A 5 -11.37 -2.96 -5.48
CA VAL A 5 -11.43 -1.49 -5.57
C VAL A 5 -12.06 -1.08 -6.91
N GLU A 6 -11.78 -1.78 -8.01
CA GLU A 6 -12.20 -1.38 -9.36
C GLU A 6 -13.73 -1.43 -9.58
N PRO A 7 -14.45 -2.56 -9.41
CA PRO A 7 -15.90 -2.57 -9.65
C PRO A 7 -16.67 -1.72 -8.63
N GLY A 8 -16.18 -1.67 -7.39
CA GLY A 8 -16.78 -0.89 -6.31
C GLY A 8 -16.63 0.62 -6.49
N LEU A 9 -15.48 1.09 -7.01
CA LEU A 9 -15.29 2.50 -7.35
C LEU A 9 -16.02 2.88 -8.63
N GLU A 10 -15.94 2.09 -9.70
CA GLU A 10 -16.55 2.44 -10.99
C GLU A 10 -18.05 2.71 -10.85
N HIS A 11 -18.77 1.83 -10.14
CA HIS A 11 -20.19 2.04 -9.87
C HIS A 11 -20.45 3.29 -9.01
N ARG A 12 -19.58 3.59 -8.04
CA ARG A 12 -19.74 4.75 -7.16
C ARG A 12 -19.38 6.06 -7.84
N MET A 13 -18.35 6.09 -8.69
CA MET A 13 -18.00 7.24 -9.52
C MET A 13 -19.17 7.61 -10.44
N ALA A 14 -19.86 6.61 -11.00
CA ALA A 14 -21.02 6.84 -11.86
C ALA A 14 -22.28 7.30 -11.10
N THR A 15 -22.41 6.99 -9.80
CA THR A 15 -23.67 7.17 -9.04
C THR A 15 -23.60 8.18 -7.90
N ARG A 16 -22.41 8.58 -7.45
CA ARG A 16 -22.22 9.43 -6.27
C ARG A 16 -21.22 10.55 -6.53
N LYS A 17 -21.60 11.77 -6.17
CA LYS A 17 -20.75 12.97 -6.29
C LYS A 17 -19.52 12.93 -5.35
N ASN A 18 -19.62 12.22 -4.23
CA ASN A 18 -18.61 12.09 -3.18
C ASN A 18 -18.04 10.66 -3.09
N TRP A 19 -17.83 10.02 -4.22
CA TRP A 19 -17.36 8.63 -4.27
C TRP A 19 -16.05 8.39 -3.50
N GLN A 20 -15.22 9.43 -3.33
CA GLN A 20 -13.92 9.40 -2.64
C GLN A 20 -14.02 9.13 -1.14
N GLU A 21 -15.14 9.49 -0.49
CA GLU A 21 -15.31 9.37 0.96
C GLU A 21 -15.08 7.94 1.46
N VAL A 22 -15.36 6.95 0.61
CA VAL A 22 -15.16 5.53 0.95
C VAL A 22 -13.68 5.16 1.12
N MET A 23 -12.80 5.90 0.44
CA MET A 23 -11.36 5.68 0.46
C MET A 23 -10.67 6.57 1.48
N GLN A 24 -11.21 7.76 1.77
CA GLN A 24 -10.62 8.66 2.77
C GLN A 24 -10.59 8.01 4.16
N GLY A 25 -9.44 8.11 4.83
CA GLY A 25 -9.20 7.52 6.15
C GLY A 25 -9.06 5.99 6.14
N ALA A 26 -9.11 5.34 4.98
CA ALA A 26 -8.91 3.90 4.89
C ALA A 26 -7.45 3.49 5.10
N LEU A 27 -7.22 2.23 5.42
CA LEU A 27 -5.89 1.64 5.47
C LEU A 27 -5.56 0.94 4.15
N ILE A 28 -4.38 1.21 3.60
CA ILE A 28 -3.92 0.65 2.33
C ILE A 28 -2.46 0.21 2.44
N ASN A 29 -2.14 -0.95 1.87
CA ASN A 29 -0.77 -1.39 1.73
C ASN A 29 -0.11 -0.75 0.52
N VAL A 30 1.06 -0.17 0.72
CA VAL A 30 1.80 0.57 -0.29
C VAL A 30 3.24 0.10 -0.39
N PRO A 31 3.80 -0.02 -1.60
CA PRO A 31 5.23 -0.19 -1.79
C PRO A 31 5.96 1.08 -1.37
N VAL A 32 6.90 0.97 -0.44
CA VAL A 32 7.72 2.10 0.06
C VAL A 32 9.10 2.17 -0.61
N ALA A 33 9.29 1.40 -1.68
CA ALA A 33 10.44 1.46 -2.57
C ALA A 33 10.04 0.99 -3.98
N PRO A 34 10.87 1.27 -5.01
CA PRO A 34 10.59 0.85 -6.38
C PRO A 34 10.54 -0.68 -6.56
N TYR A 35 9.72 -1.13 -7.50
CA TYR A 35 9.82 -2.47 -8.06
C TYR A 35 11.11 -2.57 -8.89
N LEU A 36 11.77 -3.72 -8.81
CA LEU A 36 12.97 -3.97 -9.60
C LEU A 36 12.59 -4.33 -11.05
N PRO A 37 13.34 -3.85 -12.06
CA PRO A 37 13.12 -4.22 -13.46
C PRO A 37 13.13 -5.74 -13.70
N SER A 38 13.92 -6.49 -12.93
CA SER A 38 13.96 -7.95 -12.95
C SER A 38 12.68 -8.64 -12.45
N GLY A 39 11.71 -7.90 -11.90
CA GLY A 39 10.46 -8.43 -11.38
C GLY A 39 10.52 -8.98 -9.95
N GLY A 40 11.70 -9.04 -9.32
CA GLY A 40 11.80 -9.47 -7.93
C GLY A 40 13.18 -9.22 -7.28
N PRO A 41 13.26 -9.15 -5.94
CA PRO A 41 12.17 -9.29 -4.98
C PRO A 41 11.21 -8.09 -4.93
N LEU A 42 9.99 -8.34 -4.45
CA LEU A 42 9.00 -7.30 -4.16
C LEU A 42 9.59 -6.22 -3.22
N PRO A 43 9.20 -4.95 -3.38
CA PRO A 43 9.65 -3.89 -2.49
C PRO A 43 9.14 -4.12 -1.05
N PRO A 44 9.79 -3.51 -0.05
CA PRO A 44 9.20 -3.39 1.27
C PRO A 44 7.81 -2.73 1.19
N ILE A 45 6.87 -3.25 1.99
CA ILE A 45 5.49 -2.80 2.02
C ILE A 45 5.21 -2.22 3.42
N ALA A 46 4.47 -1.12 3.45
CA ALA A 46 3.97 -0.48 4.66
C ALA A 46 2.46 -0.25 4.55
N THR A 47 1.78 -0.07 5.68
CA THR A 47 0.36 0.30 5.70
C THR A 47 0.22 1.79 5.98
N ALA A 48 -0.39 2.51 5.05
CA ALA A 48 -0.67 3.93 5.17
C ALA A 48 -2.17 4.18 5.40
N LYS A 49 -2.49 5.30 6.04
CA LYS A 49 -3.84 5.86 6.04
C LYS A 49 -3.99 6.77 4.83
N VAL A 50 -5.06 6.57 4.06
CA VAL A 50 -5.39 7.41 2.90
C VAL A 50 -5.86 8.77 3.39
N ASP A 51 -5.19 9.83 2.92
CA ASP A 51 -5.59 11.22 3.20
C ASP A 51 -6.51 11.76 2.09
N ASP A 52 -6.13 11.52 0.84
CA ASP A 52 -6.89 11.97 -0.33
C ASP A 52 -6.82 10.95 -1.49
N VAL A 53 -7.78 11.03 -2.43
CA VAL A 53 -7.87 10.16 -3.59
C VAL A 53 -8.26 10.92 -4.85
N VAL A 54 -7.46 10.73 -5.88
CA VAL A 54 -7.72 11.22 -7.24
C VAL A 54 -7.95 10.01 -8.16
N ALA A 55 -9.02 10.06 -8.95
CA ALA A 55 -9.21 9.13 -10.05
C ALA A 55 -8.52 9.67 -11.31
N ILE A 56 -7.73 8.83 -11.96
CA ILE A 56 -7.06 9.13 -13.22
C ILE A 56 -7.62 8.15 -14.25
N THR A 57 -8.09 8.66 -15.39
CA THR A 57 -8.57 7.82 -16.48
C THR A 57 -7.41 7.18 -17.23
N ALA A 58 -7.69 6.13 -18.01
CA ALA A 58 -6.64 5.40 -18.72
C ALA A 58 -5.88 6.27 -19.74
N ASP A 59 -6.54 7.26 -20.33
CA ASP A 59 -5.98 8.25 -21.26
C ASP A 59 -5.12 9.32 -20.57
N GLU A 60 -5.36 9.58 -19.28
CA GLU A 60 -4.61 10.55 -18.48
C GLU A 60 -3.48 9.90 -17.65
N MET A 61 -3.34 8.56 -17.72
CA MET A 61 -2.39 7.82 -16.91
C MET A 61 -0.94 8.15 -17.28
N PRO A 62 -0.14 8.72 -16.36
CA PRO A 62 1.26 9.01 -16.62
C PRO A 62 2.05 7.73 -16.96
N THR A 63 2.98 7.81 -17.91
CA THR A 63 3.77 6.64 -18.35
C THR A 63 4.71 6.11 -17.26
N ASP A 64 5.03 6.94 -16.27
CA ASP A 64 5.85 6.61 -15.11
C ASP A 64 5.03 6.12 -13.90
N LEU A 65 3.70 6.19 -13.97
CA LEU A 65 2.82 5.69 -12.92
C LEU A 65 2.59 4.18 -13.09
N GLN A 66 3.16 3.40 -12.17
CA GLN A 66 2.96 1.96 -12.17
C GLN A 66 1.62 1.60 -11.51
N ARG A 67 0.73 0.93 -12.25
CA ARG A 67 -0.47 0.32 -11.67
C ARG A 67 -0.09 -0.86 -10.77
N THR A 68 -0.54 -0.82 -9.52
CA THR A 68 -0.31 -1.89 -8.54
C THR A 68 -1.62 -2.40 -7.96
N ARG A 69 -1.66 -3.69 -7.61
CA ARG A 69 -2.74 -4.24 -6.78
C ARG A 69 -2.34 -4.12 -5.32
N SER A 70 -3.19 -3.46 -4.53
CA SER A 70 -2.97 -3.27 -3.09
C SER A 70 -4.16 -3.79 -2.30
N GLN A 71 -3.87 -4.38 -1.14
CA GLN A 71 -4.90 -4.71 -0.15
C GLN A 71 -5.32 -3.44 0.60
N PHE A 72 -6.62 -3.32 0.88
CA PHE A 72 -7.22 -2.10 1.42
C PHE A 72 -8.40 -2.42 2.35
N ILE A 73 -8.56 -1.62 3.41
CA ILE A 73 -9.71 -1.68 4.33
C ILE A 73 -10.28 -0.27 4.54
N MET A 74 -11.57 -0.09 4.23
CA MET A 74 -12.31 1.17 4.44
C MET A 74 -12.29 1.63 5.90
N ALA A 75 -12.31 2.95 6.10
CA ALA A 75 -12.35 3.58 7.42
C ALA A 75 -13.45 3.00 8.33
N GLU A 76 -14.67 2.92 7.81
CA GLU A 76 -15.85 2.44 8.53
C GLU A 76 -15.75 0.97 8.99
N ILE A 77 -14.85 0.20 8.39
CA ILE A 77 -14.59 -1.20 8.73
C ILE A 77 -13.46 -1.27 9.75
N TRP A 78 -12.26 -0.75 9.42
CA TRP A 78 -11.08 -1.01 10.24
C TRP A 78 -11.20 -0.37 11.62
N GLN A 79 -11.89 0.77 11.75
CA GLN A 79 -12.12 1.46 13.03
C GLN A 79 -13.03 0.68 13.99
N LYS A 80 -13.84 -0.26 13.47
CA LYS A 80 -14.75 -1.09 14.28
C LYS A 80 -14.18 -2.46 14.61
N GLN A 81 -12.95 -2.74 14.17
CA GLN A 81 -12.29 -4.03 14.30
C GLN A 81 -11.01 -3.89 15.13
N SER A 82 -10.54 -4.99 15.70
CA SER A 82 -9.27 -4.99 16.41
C SER A 82 -8.09 -4.89 15.45
N SER A 83 -6.96 -4.36 15.93
CA SER A 83 -5.72 -4.29 15.13
C SER A 83 -5.29 -5.66 14.61
N GLN A 84 -5.54 -6.74 15.37
CA GLN A 84 -5.25 -8.11 14.95
C GLN A 84 -6.09 -8.55 13.74
N VAL A 85 -7.38 -8.20 13.69
CA VAL A 85 -8.26 -8.54 12.56
C VAL A 85 -7.83 -7.77 11.31
N ASN A 86 -7.57 -6.47 11.46
CA ASN A 86 -7.08 -5.62 10.37
C ASN A 86 -5.74 -6.13 9.82
N TYR A 87 -4.81 -6.50 10.71
CA TYR A 87 -3.50 -7.06 10.34
C TYR A 87 -3.64 -8.40 9.59
N ASN A 88 -4.49 -9.31 10.08
CA ASN A 88 -4.69 -10.61 9.44
C ASN A 88 -5.20 -10.47 8.01
N TYR A 89 -6.04 -9.47 7.75
CA TYR A 89 -6.51 -9.16 6.39
C TYR A 89 -5.38 -8.56 5.53
N LEU A 90 -4.67 -7.54 6.04
CA LEU A 90 -3.67 -6.79 5.29
C LEU A 90 -2.33 -7.53 5.08
N ARG A 91 -2.09 -8.67 5.72
CA ARG A 91 -0.77 -9.34 5.61
C ARG A 91 -0.69 -10.38 4.49
N HIS A 92 -1.82 -10.76 3.89
CA HIS A 92 -2.02 -12.11 3.33
C HIS A 92 -1.06 -12.52 2.20
N ASP A 93 -0.38 -11.58 1.52
CA ASP A 93 0.45 -11.88 0.35
C ASP A 93 1.91 -11.39 0.49
N TYR A 94 2.32 -11.01 1.70
CA TYR A 94 3.61 -10.34 1.92
C TYR A 94 4.62 -11.22 2.62
N VAL A 95 5.90 -11.02 2.29
CA VAL A 95 7.02 -11.68 2.99
C VAL A 95 7.09 -11.27 4.46
N PRO A 96 7.63 -12.11 5.37
CA PRO A 96 7.60 -11.86 6.81
C PRO A 96 8.09 -10.48 7.24
N ALA A 97 9.19 -9.99 6.66
CA ALA A 97 9.70 -8.66 6.98
C ALA A 97 8.73 -7.53 6.62
N SER A 98 7.93 -7.67 5.56
CA SER A 98 6.85 -6.73 5.26
C SER A 98 5.65 -6.94 6.17
N GLN A 99 5.35 -8.18 6.58
CA GLN A 99 4.30 -8.43 7.58
C GLN A 99 4.60 -7.76 8.93
N GLU A 100 5.87 -7.72 9.37
CA GLU A 100 6.27 -7.02 10.59
C GLU A 100 6.00 -5.52 10.52
N GLN A 101 6.32 -4.88 9.39
CA GLN A 101 6.01 -3.46 9.16
C GLN A 101 4.50 -3.22 9.13
N ILE A 102 3.75 -4.03 8.37
CA ILE A 102 2.28 -3.95 8.29
C ILE A 102 1.67 -4.08 9.69
N LYS A 103 2.16 -5.02 10.51
CA LYS A 103 1.69 -5.17 11.89
C LYS A 103 1.91 -3.89 12.70
N ALA A 104 3.12 -3.34 12.67
CA ALA A 104 3.46 -2.13 13.41
C ALA A 104 2.60 -0.94 12.97
N ASP A 105 2.40 -0.77 11.66
CA ASP A 105 1.57 0.30 11.11
C ASP A 105 0.10 0.14 11.51
N VAL A 106 -0.46 -1.07 11.42
CA VAL A 106 -1.84 -1.32 11.84
C VAL A 106 -2.02 -1.07 13.35
N ASP A 107 -1.08 -1.50 14.18
CA ASP A 107 -1.10 -1.23 15.63
C ASP A 107 -0.97 0.28 15.91
N HIS A 108 -0.21 1.02 15.11
CA HIS A 108 -0.15 2.48 15.18
C HIS A 108 -1.49 3.14 14.85
N TRP A 109 -2.08 2.81 13.70
CA TRP A 109 -3.32 3.44 13.26
C TRP A 109 -4.52 3.09 14.15
N CYS A 110 -4.54 1.88 14.70
CA CYS A 110 -5.63 1.45 15.59
C CYS A 110 -5.44 1.93 17.04
N ASN A 111 -4.21 1.89 17.55
CA ASN A 111 -3.96 1.98 19.00
C ASN A 111 -2.96 3.08 19.38
N GLY A 112 -2.42 3.84 18.42
CA GLY A 112 -1.38 4.85 18.66
C GLY A 112 -0.02 4.25 19.07
N THR A 113 0.22 2.97 18.79
CA THR A 113 1.47 2.29 19.14
C THR A 113 2.68 2.92 18.43
N ASP A 114 3.81 2.99 19.13
CA ASP A 114 5.08 3.48 18.58
C ASP A 114 5.69 2.49 17.58
N THR A 115 6.05 2.97 16.39
CA THR A 115 6.61 2.18 15.30
C THR A 115 8.07 2.48 15.00
N ARG A 116 8.75 3.32 15.80
CA ARG A 116 10.11 3.81 15.51
C ARG A 116 11.10 2.67 15.24
N ALA A 117 11.10 1.63 16.06
CA ALA A 117 12.04 0.51 15.92
C ALA A 117 11.84 -0.24 14.59
N VAL A 118 10.60 -0.61 14.25
CA VAL A 118 10.28 -1.32 13.01
C VAL A 118 10.50 -0.43 11.78
N SER A 119 10.15 0.85 11.90
CA SER A 119 10.38 1.86 10.86
C SER A 119 11.87 2.02 10.51
N LEU A 120 12.78 1.91 11.49
CA LEU A 120 14.22 1.97 11.23
C LEU A 120 14.70 0.78 10.38
N VAL A 121 14.22 -0.42 10.69
CA VAL A 121 14.51 -1.64 9.90
C VAL A 121 13.98 -1.49 8.47
N THR A 122 12.75 -1.01 8.32
CA THR A 122 12.15 -0.78 7.01
C THR A 122 12.88 0.30 6.21
N LYS A 123 13.33 1.39 6.84
CA LYS A 123 14.18 2.40 6.19
C LYS A 123 15.47 1.80 5.62
N ALA A 124 16.13 0.89 6.34
CA ALA A 124 17.31 0.20 5.83
C ALA A 124 16.98 -0.72 4.64
N ARG A 125 15.83 -1.40 4.67
CA ARG A 125 15.34 -2.22 3.55
C ARG A 125 15.02 -1.38 2.31
N ILE A 126 14.39 -0.21 2.49
CA ILE A 126 14.12 0.76 1.42
C ILE A 126 15.43 1.20 0.76
N ALA A 127 16.44 1.58 1.57
CA ALA A 127 17.74 1.98 1.04
C ALA A 127 18.41 0.86 0.24
N THR A 128 18.33 -0.38 0.73
CA THR A 128 18.83 -1.56 0.02
C THR A 128 18.11 -1.79 -1.31
N GLN A 129 16.79 -1.71 -1.33
CA GLN A 129 15.98 -1.86 -2.55
C GLN A 129 16.32 -0.77 -3.58
N LYS A 130 16.44 0.49 -3.15
CA LYS A 130 16.84 1.60 -4.02
C LYS A 130 18.22 1.40 -4.63
N LYS A 131 19.20 0.90 -3.86
CA LYS A 131 20.54 0.57 -4.39
C LYS A 131 20.48 -0.52 -5.46
N LYS A 132 19.67 -1.57 -5.26
CA LYS A 132 19.47 -2.64 -6.25
C LYS A 132 18.81 -2.10 -7.52
N PHE A 133 17.76 -1.29 -7.36
CA PHE A 133 17.06 -0.65 -8.47
C PHE A 133 18.03 0.18 -9.34
N GLN A 134 18.85 1.03 -8.73
CA GLN A 134 19.85 1.83 -9.47
C GLN A 134 20.89 0.96 -10.19
N LYS A 135 21.33 -0.14 -9.56
CA LYS A 135 22.23 -1.11 -10.19
C LYS A 135 21.59 -1.78 -11.41
N GLU A 136 20.30 -2.10 -11.35
CA GLU A 136 19.57 -2.70 -12.48
C GLU A 136 19.29 -1.70 -13.60
N LEU A 137 19.04 -0.43 -13.27
CA LEU A 137 18.94 0.62 -14.27
C LEU A 137 20.28 0.85 -14.99
N GLY A 138 21.40 0.90 -14.25
CA GLY A 138 22.75 0.99 -14.84
C GLY A 138 23.21 -0.28 -15.58
N LYS A 139 22.46 -1.37 -15.47
CA LYS A 139 22.63 -2.62 -16.23
C LYS A 139 21.74 -2.72 -17.46
N ARG A 140 20.92 -1.69 -17.77
CA ARG A 140 20.34 -1.57 -19.12
C ARG A 140 21.46 -1.26 -20.11
N VAL A 141 22.17 -2.32 -20.49
CA VAL A 141 23.04 -2.41 -21.65
C VAL A 141 22.49 -3.59 -22.43
N ASP A 142 22.18 -3.29 -23.70
CA ASP A 142 21.61 -4.10 -24.79
C ASP A 142 20.08 -4.11 -24.91
#